data_AF-A0A2L0LZQ8-F1
#
_entry.id   AF-A0A2L0LZQ8-F1
#
_cell.length_a   1.000
_cell.length_b   1.000
_cell.length_c   1.000
_cell.angle_alpha   90.00
_cell.angle_beta   90.00
_cell.angle_gamma   90.00
#
_symmetry.space_group_name_H-M   'P 1'
#
loop_
_entity.id
_entity.type
_entity.pdbx_description
1 polymer ?
#
loop_
_entity_poly.entity_id
_entity_poly.type
_entity_poly.pdbx_seq_one_letter_code
_entity_poly.pdbx_strand_id
1 'polypeptide(L)'
;MSYYQFQPMLCFNARCWWQHKDKRLDCRHWPPAASEAMPVWVTFDSGDRDDGWVRCEPEPPRQSDKILCNTFWFGVYALGEQYAYDIRPAYSGATLELWPRLERVLDTNIDGYLGMYDVPTEPYRWYEPTAPLWQLEGLDPASLAPGARRCNLQWYSPKGKAVRRISDLTRSYLDDWKGVRGMVSLEVHEVPVPPHPRPKT
;
A
#
# COMPACT_ATOMS: atom_id res chain seq x y z
N MET A 1 -25.44 11.79 -6.91
CA MET A 1 -24.32 10.85 -7.03
C MET A 1 -23.27 11.27 -6.02
N SER A 2 -22.93 10.42 -5.06
CA SER A 2 -21.87 10.69 -4.09
C SER A 2 -20.55 10.27 -4.72
N TYR A 3 -19.71 11.24 -5.05
CA TYR A 3 -18.38 10.99 -5.62
C TYR A 3 -17.33 11.04 -4.51
N TYR A 4 -16.30 10.21 -4.65
CA TYR A 4 -15.11 10.28 -3.80
C TYR A 4 -14.42 11.63 -3.96
N GLN A 5 -14.20 12.35 -2.87
CA GLN A 5 -13.52 13.65 -2.84
C GLN A 5 -12.09 13.48 -2.37
N PHE A 6 -11.12 13.87 -3.20
CA PHE A 6 -9.70 13.82 -2.82
C PHE A 6 -9.39 14.77 -1.65
N GLN A 7 -8.66 14.27 -0.66
CA GLN A 7 -8.30 14.95 0.58
C GLN A 7 -6.78 15.13 0.67
N PRO A 8 -6.20 16.16 0.00
CA PRO A 8 -4.75 16.32 -0.07
C PRO A 8 -4.08 16.45 1.30
N MET A 9 -4.73 17.15 2.24
CA MET A 9 -4.22 17.35 3.60
C MET A 9 -4.24 16.11 4.48
N LEU A 10 -4.86 15.01 4.02
CA LEU A 10 -4.90 13.74 4.73
C LEU A 10 -3.96 12.70 4.11
N CYS A 11 -3.26 13.01 3.01
CA CYS A 11 -2.34 12.07 2.38
C CYS A 11 -1.13 11.82 3.28
N PHE A 12 -0.63 10.58 3.28
CA PHE A 12 0.50 10.18 4.12
C PHE A 12 1.39 9.14 3.44
N ASN A 13 2.65 9.05 3.90
CA ASN A 13 3.54 7.94 3.57
C ASN A 13 3.57 6.96 4.75
N ALA A 14 3.43 5.66 4.48
CA ALA A 14 3.52 4.64 5.50
C ALA A 14 4.20 3.36 5.00
N ARG A 15 4.84 2.65 5.92
CA ARG A 15 5.25 1.27 5.72
C ARG A 15 4.13 0.34 6.18
N CYS A 16 3.99 -0.80 5.52
CA CYS A 16 2.93 -1.77 5.80
C CYS A 16 3.49 -3.12 6.22
N TRP A 17 2.73 -3.85 7.04
CA TRP A 17 3.02 -5.22 7.48
C TRP A 17 1.77 -6.08 7.36
N TRP A 18 1.92 -7.24 6.74
CA TRP A 18 0.89 -8.26 6.67
C TRP A 18 0.90 -9.10 7.95
N GLN A 19 -0.26 -9.23 8.59
CA GLN A 19 -0.45 -10.06 9.79
C GLN A 19 -1.49 -11.15 9.53
N HIS A 20 -1.32 -12.30 10.16
CA HIS A 20 -2.31 -13.37 10.10
C HIS A 20 -3.60 -12.97 10.84
N LYS A 21 -4.77 -13.36 10.32
CA LYS A 21 -6.08 -12.96 10.86
C LYS A 21 -6.29 -13.33 12.34
N ASP A 22 -5.65 -14.40 12.80
CA ASP A 22 -5.83 -14.94 14.14
C ASP A 22 -4.82 -14.34 15.15
N LYS A 23 -3.93 -13.47 14.69
CA LYS A 23 -2.93 -12.78 15.52
C LYS A 23 -3.18 -11.29 15.49
N ARG A 24 -3.68 -10.75 16.60
CA ARG A 24 -3.78 -9.31 16.78
C ARG A 24 -2.47 -8.75 17.29
N LEU A 25 -2.01 -7.65 16.70
CA LEU A 25 -0.85 -6.91 17.17
C LEU A 25 -1.26 -5.83 18.17
N ASP A 26 -0.42 -5.62 19.18
CA ASP A 26 -0.46 -4.45 20.06
C ASP A 26 0.49 -3.38 19.49
N CYS A 27 -0.06 -2.26 19.02
CA CYS A 27 0.75 -1.20 18.40
C CYS A 27 1.77 -0.56 19.35
N ARG A 28 1.67 -0.79 20.67
CA ARG A 28 2.67 -0.33 21.66
C ARG A 28 3.96 -1.16 21.61
N HIS A 29 3.88 -2.40 21.12
CA HIS A 29 5.03 -3.29 20.97
C HIS A 29 5.43 -3.33 19.48
N TRP A 30 6.35 -2.44 19.09
CA TRP A 30 6.75 -2.25 17.70
C TRP A 30 8.27 -2.09 17.56
N PRO A 31 8.92 -2.66 16.52
CA PRO A 31 8.33 -3.41 15.39
C PRO A 31 7.78 -4.78 15.79
N PRO A 32 6.81 -5.33 15.05
CA PRO A 32 6.29 -6.67 15.32
C PRO A 32 7.38 -7.72 15.04
N ALA A 33 7.32 -8.84 15.76
CA ALA A 33 8.19 -9.97 15.43
C ALA A 33 7.80 -10.54 14.06
N ALA A 34 8.76 -11.11 13.33
CA ALA A 34 8.51 -11.72 12.01
C ALA A 34 7.48 -12.87 12.05
N SER A 35 7.30 -13.50 13.22
CA SER A 35 6.28 -14.53 13.47
C SER A 35 4.86 -13.97 13.66
N GLU A 36 4.73 -12.66 13.85
CA GLU A 36 3.48 -11.95 14.08
C GLU A 36 3.04 -11.20 12.82
N ALA A 37 3.98 -10.51 12.16
CA ALA A 37 3.73 -9.80 10.92
C ALA A 37 4.97 -9.74 10.02
N MET A 38 4.74 -9.72 8.71
CA MET A 38 5.78 -9.65 7.68
C MET A 38 5.70 -8.31 6.96
N PRO A 39 6.82 -7.61 6.74
CA PRO A 39 6.81 -6.35 6.01
C PRO A 39 6.24 -6.54 4.60
N VAL A 40 5.47 -5.56 4.13
CA VAL A 40 4.97 -5.47 2.77
C VAL A 40 5.92 -4.60 1.96
N TRP A 41 6.30 -5.09 0.78
CA TRP A 41 7.26 -4.40 -0.07
C TRP A 41 7.08 -4.80 -1.54
N VAL A 42 7.71 -4.05 -2.43
CA VAL A 42 7.78 -4.32 -3.87
C VAL A 42 9.17 -3.96 -4.36
N THR A 43 9.66 -4.70 -5.35
CA THR A 43 10.91 -4.38 -6.03
C THR A 43 10.67 -3.94 -7.47
N PHE A 44 11.58 -3.12 -7.99
CA PHE A 44 11.68 -2.78 -9.40
C PHE A 44 13.13 -2.96 -9.86
N ASP A 45 13.29 -3.26 -11.14
CA ASP A 45 14.57 -3.51 -11.80
C ASP A 45 15.42 -4.56 -11.07
N SER A 46 14.77 -5.58 -10.50
CA SER A 46 15.46 -6.57 -9.68
C SER A 46 16.00 -7.76 -10.47
N GLY A 47 15.49 -7.96 -11.70
CA GLY A 47 15.86 -9.07 -12.58
C GLY A 47 15.37 -10.43 -12.10
N ASP A 48 14.56 -10.51 -11.04
CA ASP A 48 14.10 -11.77 -10.44
C ASP A 48 12.76 -12.28 -11.01
N ARG A 49 12.23 -11.58 -12.02
CA ARG A 49 10.92 -11.76 -12.68
C ARG A 49 9.70 -11.46 -11.81
N ASP A 50 9.93 -10.88 -10.64
CA ASP A 50 8.87 -10.53 -9.70
C ASP A 50 8.76 -9.01 -9.46
N ASP A 51 9.36 -8.23 -10.34
CA ASP A 51 9.24 -6.78 -10.33
C ASP A 51 7.78 -6.35 -10.41
N GLY A 52 7.41 -5.41 -9.55
CA GLY A 52 6.05 -4.90 -9.43
C GLY A 52 5.11 -5.74 -8.57
N TRP A 53 5.38 -7.01 -8.26
CA TRP A 53 4.49 -7.78 -7.37
C TRP A 53 4.63 -7.35 -5.91
N VAL A 54 3.49 -7.25 -5.20
CA VAL A 54 3.48 -6.91 -3.78
C VAL A 54 3.77 -8.15 -2.95
N ARG A 55 4.89 -8.10 -2.24
CA ARG A 55 5.49 -9.23 -1.51
C ARG A 55 5.46 -9.04 -0.01
N CYS A 56 5.47 -10.15 0.72
CA CYS A 56 5.37 -10.19 2.18
C CYS A 56 6.06 -11.42 2.80
N GLU A 57 7.39 -11.40 2.78
CA GLU A 57 8.27 -12.33 3.48
C GLU A 57 8.84 -11.71 4.78
N PRO A 58 9.33 -12.54 5.73
CA PRO A 58 9.91 -12.09 6.99
C PRO A 58 10.96 -10.98 6.87
N GLU A 59 11.79 -11.06 5.83
CA GLU A 59 12.83 -10.08 5.56
C GLU A 59 12.73 -9.63 4.09
N PRO A 60 12.64 -8.32 3.82
CA PRO A 60 12.78 -7.82 2.47
C PRO A 60 14.21 -8.07 1.97
N PRO A 61 14.42 -8.15 0.64
CA PRO A 61 15.76 -8.23 0.09
C PRO A 61 16.58 -7.04 0.57
N ARG A 62 17.88 -7.27 0.82
CA ARG A 62 18.79 -6.16 1.08
C ARG A 62 18.78 -5.23 -0.12
N GLN A 63 18.86 -3.94 0.15
CA GLN A 63 19.02 -2.93 -0.90
C GLN A 63 20.42 -3.09 -1.52
N SER A 64 20.54 -3.95 -2.51
CA SER A 64 21.71 -4.14 -3.36
C SER A 64 21.24 -4.00 -4.80
N ASP A 65 21.77 -3.07 -5.60
CA ASP A 65 21.51 -2.80 -7.03
C ASP A 65 20.04 -2.79 -7.53
N LYS A 66 19.07 -2.97 -6.64
CA LYS A 66 17.64 -3.15 -6.89
C LYS A 66 16.89 -1.99 -6.26
N ILE A 67 15.82 -1.56 -6.90
CA ILE A 67 14.93 -0.56 -6.30
C ILE A 67 13.98 -1.30 -5.35
N LEU A 68 14.16 -1.12 -4.04
CA LEU A 68 13.25 -1.63 -3.02
C LEU A 68 12.32 -0.51 -2.57
N CYS A 69 11.01 -0.71 -2.75
CA CYS A 69 9.98 0.15 -2.18
C CYS A 69 9.27 -0.59 -1.04
N ASN A 70 9.51 -0.15 0.20
CA ASN A 70 8.83 -0.65 1.39
C ASN A 70 7.98 0.43 2.08
N THR A 71 7.96 1.63 1.51
CA THR A 71 7.14 2.78 1.92
C THR A 71 6.21 3.11 0.78
N PHE A 72 4.93 3.30 1.10
CA PHE A 72 3.87 3.56 0.14
C PHE A 72 3.23 4.91 0.45
N TRP A 73 2.86 5.62 -0.60
CA TRP A 73 2.06 6.83 -0.53
C TRP A 73 0.59 6.44 -0.56
N PHE A 74 -0.20 7.07 0.32
CA PHE A 74 -1.64 6.87 0.46
C PHE A 74 -2.36 8.18 0.12
N GLY A 75 -2.94 8.23 -1.08
CA GLY A 75 -3.83 9.29 -1.50
C GLY A 75 -5.22 9.09 -0.93
N VAL A 76 -5.68 10.01 -0.08
CA VAL A 76 -6.94 9.83 0.65
C VAL A 76 -8.11 10.40 -0.14
N TYR A 77 -9.16 9.61 -0.26
CA TYR A 77 -10.45 9.99 -0.84
C TYR A 77 -11.56 9.77 0.18
N ALA A 78 -12.42 10.76 0.37
CA ALA A 78 -13.56 10.68 1.29
C ALA A 78 -14.88 10.46 0.54
N LEU A 79 -15.74 9.61 1.08
CA LEU A 79 -17.12 9.41 0.66
C LEU A 79 -18.03 9.37 1.90
N GLY A 80 -18.61 10.51 2.25
CA GLY A 80 -19.28 10.67 3.54
C GLY A 80 -18.26 10.51 4.68
N GLU A 81 -18.52 9.56 5.57
CA GLU A 81 -17.64 9.22 6.70
C GLU A 81 -16.61 8.12 6.37
N GLN A 82 -16.62 7.60 5.15
CA GLN A 82 -15.71 6.54 4.72
C GLN A 82 -14.50 7.11 3.98
N TYR A 83 -13.36 6.46 4.16
CA TYR A 83 -12.13 6.77 3.44
C TYR A 83 -11.72 5.61 2.53
N ALA A 84 -11.25 5.95 1.35
CA ALA A 84 -10.61 5.04 0.41
C ALA A 84 -9.28 5.62 -0.06
N TYR A 85 -8.41 4.76 -0.59
CA TYR A 85 -7.00 5.07 -0.75
C TYR A 85 -6.51 4.71 -2.16
N ASP A 86 -5.92 5.67 -2.84
CA ASP A 86 -4.98 5.42 -3.93
C ASP A 86 -3.63 5.06 -3.29
N ILE A 87 -3.07 3.90 -3.64
CA ILE A 87 -1.84 3.38 -3.04
C ILE A 87 -0.77 3.28 -4.12
N ARG A 88 0.38 3.91 -3.87
CA ARG A 88 1.49 3.99 -4.82
C ARG A 88 2.83 3.81 -4.12
N PRO A 89 3.92 3.48 -4.84
CA PRO A 89 5.25 3.63 -4.29
C PRO A 89 5.48 5.09 -3.84
N ALA A 90 6.00 5.28 -2.63
CA ALA A 90 6.38 6.60 -2.16
C ALA A 90 7.71 7.04 -2.78
N TYR A 91 7.82 8.33 -3.08
CA TYR A 91 9.09 8.99 -3.40
C TYR A 91 9.67 9.58 -2.11
N SER A 92 10.33 8.72 -1.33
CA SER A 92 10.83 9.07 0.02
C SER A 92 12.12 8.32 0.32
N GLY A 93 13.04 8.94 1.05
CA GLY A 93 14.32 8.31 1.40
C GLY A 93 15.08 7.85 0.14
N ALA A 94 15.37 6.56 0.04
CA ALA A 94 16.17 6.01 -1.04
C ALA A 94 15.48 5.99 -2.42
N THR A 95 14.16 6.24 -2.49
CA THR A 95 13.41 6.29 -3.74
C THR A 95 13.13 7.71 -4.23
N LEU A 96 13.56 8.75 -3.50
CA LEU A 96 13.22 10.15 -3.76
C LEU A 96 13.56 10.59 -5.20
N GLU A 97 14.77 10.27 -5.66
CA GLU A 97 15.31 10.68 -6.97
C GLU A 97 14.85 9.79 -8.14
N LEU A 98 13.95 8.83 -7.89
CA LEU A 98 13.49 7.89 -8.91
C LEU A 98 12.33 8.42 -9.74
N TRP A 99 11.88 9.66 -9.55
CA TRP A 99 10.80 10.22 -10.37
C TRP A 99 11.20 10.32 -11.85
N PRO A 100 10.33 9.96 -12.83
CA PRO A 100 8.99 9.37 -12.71
C PRO A 100 8.96 7.82 -12.80
N ARG A 101 10.10 7.13 -12.61
CA ARG A 101 10.24 5.67 -12.79
C ARG A 101 9.28 4.84 -11.93
N LEU A 102 8.83 5.38 -10.80
CA LEU A 102 7.88 4.74 -9.88
C LEU A 102 6.46 5.30 -10.02
N GLU A 103 6.11 5.90 -11.16
CA GLU A 103 4.73 6.30 -11.48
C GLU A 103 3.86 5.06 -11.71
N ARG A 104 3.53 4.38 -10.60
CA ARG A 104 2.78 3.14 -10.56
C ARG A 104 1.60 3.27 -9.60
N VAL A 105 0.57 2.46 -9.83
CA VAL A 105 -0.60 2.33 -8.96
C VAL A 105 -0.79 0.89 -8.53
N LEU A 106 -1.19 0.69 -7.28
CA LEU A 106 -1.54 -0.62 -6.76
C LEU A 106 -2.86 -1.09 -7.39
N ASP A 107 -2.86 -2.22 -8.07
CA ASP A 107 -4.07 -2.90 -8.56
C ASP A 107 -3.95 -4.42 -8.39
N THR A 108 -4.93 -5.15 -8.91
CA THR A 108 -5.01 -6.60 -8.97
C THR A 108 -5.02 -7.07 -10.42
N ASN A 109 -4.25 -8.11 -10.75
CA ASN A 109 -4.39 -8.77 -12.04
C ASN A 109 -5.67 -9.65 -12.11
N ILE A 110 -5.85 -10.32 -13.25
CA ILE A 110 -6.98 -11.24 -13.47
C ILE A 110 -7.01 -12.43 -12.49
N ASP A 111 -5.85 -12.83 -11.98
CA ASP A 111 -5.69 -13.93 -11.03
C ASP A 111 -5.76 -13.50 -9.55
N GLY A 112 -5.95 -12.20 -9.29
CA GLY A 112 -6.09 -11.64 -7.95
C GLY A 112 -4.79 -11.12 -7.32
N TYR A 113 -3.62 -11.38 -7.93
CA TYR A 113 -2.33 -10.92 -7.39
C TYR A 113 -2.26 -9.40 -7.34
N LEU A 114 -1.83 -8.88 -6.20
CA LEU A 114 -1.57 -7.45 -6.00
C LEU A 114 -0.23 -7.07 -6.64
N GLY A 115 -0.24 -6.01 -7.44
CA GLY A 115 0.93 -5.50 -8.12
C GLY A 115 0.88 -4.00 -8.36
N MET A 116 2.05 -3.43 -8.68
CA MET A 116 2.25 -2.04 -9.03
C MET A 116 2.28 -1.90 -10.56
N TYR A 117 1.18 -1.40 -11.13
CA TYR A 117 0.99 -1.27 -12.57
C TYR A 117 1.24 0.16 -13.05
N ASP A 118 1.54 0.32 -14.34
CA ASP A 118 1.60 1.66 -14.94
C ASP A 118 0.29 2.42 -14.73
N VAL A 119 0.40 3.70 -14.40
CA VAL A 119 -0.79 4.57 -14.35
C VAL A 119 -1.39 4.64 -15.75
N PRO A 120 -2.70 4.38 -15.93
CA PRO A 120 -3.34 4.49 -17.23
C PRO A 120 -3.08 5.85 -17.88
N THR A 121 -2.55 5.86 -19.09
CA THR A 121 -2.33 7.08 -19.88
C THR A 121 -3.65 7.53 -20.51
N GLU A 122 -4.48 8.28 -19.78
CA GLU A 122 -5.48 9.28 -20.25
C GLU A 122 -6.36 9.77 -19.08
N PRO A 123 -6.87 11.01 -19.12
CA PRO A 123 -6.64 11.99 -18.06
C PRO A 123 -7.12 11.55 -16.68
N TYR A 124 -6.18 11.49 -15.74
CA TYR A 124 -6.43 11.45 -14.31
C TYR A 124 -7.27 12.66 -13.92
N ARG A 125 -8.59 12.48 -13.80
CA ARG A 125 -9.51 13.49 -13.33
C ARG A 125 -9.48 13.42 -11.81
N TRP A 126 -8.86 14.38 -11.13
CA TRP A 126 -8.80 14.37 -9.65
C TRP A 126 -10.20 14.35 -8.97
N TYR A 127 -11.25 14.73 -9.69
CA TYR A 127 -12.66 14.66 -9.26
C TYR A 127 -13.35 13.30 -9.54
N GLU A 128 -12.75 12.45 -10.37
CA GLU A 128 -13.21 11.09 -10.69
C GLU A 128 -12.01 10.15 -10.59
N PRO A 129 -11.83 9.45 -9.45
CA PRO A 129 -10.65 8.62 -9.25
C PRO A 129 -10.54 7.59 -10.37
N THR A 130 -9.56 7.77 -11.26
CA THR A 130 -9.21 6.79 -12.29
C THR A 130 -8.30 5.70 -11.71
N ALA A 131 -7.82 5.88 -10.48
CA ALA A 131 -7.05 4.89 -9.75
C ALA A 131 -7.99 3.87 -9.06
N PRO A 132 -7.59 2.59 -8.98
CA PRO A 132 -8.23 1.61 -8.10
C PRO A 132 -8.20 2.10 -6.65
N LEU A 133 -9.37 2.41 -6.08
CA LEU A 133 -9.49 2.86 -4.69
C LEU A 133 -9.59 1.65 -3.73
N TRP A 134 -8.64 1.56 -2.83
CA TRP A 134 -8.54 0.52 -1.80
C TRP A 134 -9.20 0.97 -0.49
N GLN A 135 -9.61 0.02 0.35
CA GLN A 135 -10.17 0.34 1.67
C GLN A 135 -9.31 -0.25 2.78
N LEU A 136 -9.06 0.55 3.81
CA LEU A 136 -8.42 0.15 5.06
C LEU A 136 -9.41 0.39 6.20
N GLU A 137 -10.27 -0.59 6.49
CA GLU A 137 -11.28 -0.43 7.53
C GLU A 137 -10.64 -0.32 8.91
N GLY A 138 -11.15 0.61 9.71
CA GLY A 138 -10.61 0.96 11.03
C GLY A 138 -9.51 2.03 10.99
N LEU A 139 -9.14 2.53 9.80
CA LEU A 139 -8.20 3.64 9.67
C LEU A 139 -8.94 4.98 9.54
N ASP A 140 -8.70 5.86 10.51
CA ASP A 140 -9.05 7.27 10.41
C ASP A 140 -7.79 8.09 10.06
N PRO A 141 -7.65 8.57 8.80
CA PRO A 141 -6.50 9.34 8.36
C PRO A 141 -6.41 10.73 9.01
N ALA A 142 -7.53 11.29 9.50
CA ALA A 142 -7.53 12.59 10.18
C ALA A 142 -6.85 12.53 11.57
N SER A 143 -6.73 11.32 12.14
CA SER A 143 -6.08 11.08 13.43
C SER A 143 -4.58 10.74 13.32
N LEU A 144 -4.00 10.73 12.11
CA LEU A 144 -2.63 10.29 11.88
C LEU A 144 -1.61 11.40 12.17
N ALA A 145 -0.45 10.98 12.67
CA ALA A 145 0.71 11.81 12.91
C ALA A 145 1.98 11.02 12.52
N PRO A 146 3.13 11.68 12.27
CA PRO A 146 4.38 10.97 12.05
C PRO A 146 4.71 10.03 13.21
N GLY A 147 5.12 8.80 12.91
CA GLY A 147 5.36 7.72 13.87
C GLY A 147 4.10 7.02 14.39
N ALA A 148 2.89 7.45 13.96
CA ALA A 148 1.66 6.78 14.36
C ALA A 148 1.62 5.35 13.81
N ARG A 149 1.18 4.42 14.66
CA ARG A 149 0.98 3.01 14.32
C ARG A 149 -0.49 2.70 14.35
N ARG A 150 -0.96 1.94 13.35
CA ARG A 150 -2.33 1.43 13.29
C ARG A 150 -2.24 -0.04 12.92
N CYS A 151 -2.83 -0.89 13.75
CA CYS A 151 -2.70 -2.33 13.63
C CYS A 151 -4.06 -2.98 13.49
N ASN A 152 -4.08 -4.19 12.93
CA ASN A 152 -5.29 -4.99 12.79
C ASN A 152 -6.34 -4.36 11.86
N LEU A 153 -5.91 -3.65 10.82
CA LEU A 153 -6.78 -3.06 9.82
C LEU A 153 -7.22 -4.13 8.82
N GLN A 154 -8.47 -4.07 8.38
CA GLN A 154 -8.91 -4.92 7.27
C GLN A 154 -8.61 -4.22 5.95
N TRP A 155 -7.99 -4.94 5.02
CA TRP A 155 -7.62 -4.39 3.72
C TRP A 155 -8.48 -5.02 2.63
N TYR A 156 -9.20 -4.19 1.88
CA TYR A 156 -10.06 -4.62 0.77
C TYR A 156 -9.61 -4.01 -0.55
N SER A 157 -9.68 -4.83 -1.59
CA SER A 157 -9.49 -4.42 -2.97
C SER A 157 -10.64 -3.53 -3.46
N PRO A 158 -10.47 -2.79 -4.57
CA PRO A 158 -11.54 -1.99 -5.17
C PRO A 158 -12.78 -2.83 -5.54
N LYS A 159 -12.61 -4.15 -5.69
CA LYS A 159 -13.68 -5.12 -5.96
C LYS A 159 -14.41 -5.58 -4.67
N GLY A 160 -14.08 -4.99 -3.52
CA GLY A 160 -14.63 -5.33 -2.20
C GLY A 160 -14.12 -6.66 -1.64
N LYS A 161 -13.04 -7.23 -2.20
CA LYS A 161 -12.49 -8.50 -1.71
C LYS A 161 -11.43 -8.25 -0.66
N ALA A 162 -11.51 -8.98 0.45
CA ALA A 162 -10.47 -8.94 1.48
C ALA A 162 -9.15 -9.48 0.91
N VAL A 163 -8.08 -8.70 1.08
CA VAL A 163 -6.72 -9.10 0.74
C VAL A 163 -6.35 -10.34 1.55
N ARG A 164 -5.49 -11.15 0.96
CA ARG A 164 -4.99 -12.43 1.47
C ARG A 164 -3.51 -12.51 1.17
N ARG A 165 -2.86 -13.46 1.81
CA ARG A 165 -1.48 -13.84 1.52
C ARG A 165 -1.44 -15.24 0.96
N ILE A 166 -0.79 -15.39 -0.19
CA ILE A 166 -0.47 -16.67 -0.80
C ILE A 166 1.05 -16.88 -0.71
N SER A 167 1.46 -18.11 -0.40
CA SER A 167 2.85 -18.52 -0.41
C SER A 167 3.04 -19.60 -1.46
N ASP A 168 4.02 -19.41 -2.33
CA ASP A 168 4.45 -20.41 -3.30
C ASP A 168 5.97 -20.64 -3.14
N LEU A 169 6.32 -21.88 -2.79
CA LEU A 169 7.70 -22.33 -2.51
C LEU A 169 8.47 -21.40 -1.55
N THR A 170 9.18 -20.42 -2.10
CA THR A 170 10.06 -19.48 -1.38
C THR A 170 9.57 -18.03 -1.38
N ARG A 171 8.47 -17.74 -2.06
CA ARG A 171 7.94 -16.38 -2.25
C ARG A 171 6.56 -16.25 -1.65
N SER A 172 6.22 -15.05 -1.21
CA SER A 172 4.89 -14.77 -0.66
C SER A 172 4.36 -13.45 -1.17
N TYR A 173 3.13 -13.49 -1.66
CA TYR A 173 2.47 -12.40 -2.34
C TYR A 173 1.17 -12.05 -1.65
N LEU A 174 0.72 -10.82 -1.87
CA LEU A 174 -0.65 -10.44 -1.55
C LEU A 174 -1.56 -10.73 -2.75
N ASP A 175 -2.78 -11.18 -2.46
CA ASP A 175 -3.77 -11.62 -3.44
C ASP A 175 -5.18 -11.30 -2.93
N ASP A 176 -6.12 -10.90 -3.79
CA ASP A 176 -7.50 -10.59 -3.40
C ASP A 176 -8.49 -11.76 -3.55
N TRP A 177 -8.03 -12.90 -4.06
CA TRP A 177 -8.83 -14.08 -4.39
C TRP A 177 -8.36 -15.34 -3.65
N LYS A 178 -7.08 -15.71 -3.77
CA LYS A 178 -6.47 -16.95 -3.27
C LYS A 178 -5.70 -16.72 -1.97
N GLY A 179 -5.34 -17.81 -1.30
CA GLY A 179 -4.52 -17.77 -0.08
C GLY A 179 -5.29 -17.48 1.21
N VAL A 180 -4.52 -17.15 2.24
CA VAL A 180 -4.97 -17.06 3.64
C VAL A 180 -5.33 -15.62 3.98
N ARG A 181 -6.50 -15.44 4.61
CA ARG A 181 -6.95 -14.13 5.09
C ARG A 181 -6.04 -13.61 6.21
N GLY A 182 -5.93 -12.29 6.28
CA GLY A 182 -5.16 -11.59 7.29
C GLY A 182 -5.66 -10.17 7.47
N MET A 183 -4.84 -9.38 8.15
CA MET A 183 -5.03 -7.95 8.34
C MET A 183 -3.73 -7.25 7.92
N VAL A 184 -3.77 -5.93 7.86
CA VAL A 184 -2.60 -5.09 7.64
C VAL A 184 -2.37 -4.17 8.85
N SER A 185 -1.11 -3.92 9.13
CA SER A 185 -0.66 -2.89 10.07
C SER A 185 0.20 -1.89 9.33
N LEU A 186 0.19 -0.63 9.79
CA LEU A 186 0.98 0.45 9.21
C LEU A 186 1.73 1.23 10.28
N GLU A 187 2.88 1.75 9.87
CA GLU A 187 3.64 2.79 10.56
C GLU A 187 3.72 4.01 9.64
N VAL A 188 3.12 5.12 10.08
CA VAL A 188 3.11 6.39 9.36
C VAL A 188 4.47 7.05 9.51
N HIS A 189 5.07 7.43 8.39
CA HIS A 189 6.36 8.09 8.36
C HIS A 189 6.22 9.60 8.17
N GLU A 190 5.33 10.02 7.27
CA GLU A 190 5.15 11.43 6.90
C GLU A 190 3.67 11.73 6.70
N VAL A 191 3.21 12.85 7.26
CA VAL A 191 1.85 13.39 7.10
C VAL A 191 1.83 14.89 7.47
N PRO A 192 1.13 15.77 6.73
CA PRO A 192 0.63 15.51 5.38
C PRO A 192 1.81 15.41 4.41
N VAL A 193 1.66 14.59 3.37
CA VAL A 193 2.57 14.60 2.21
C VAL A 193 1.87 15.27 1.03
N PRO A 194 2.61 15.91 0.11
CA PRO A 194 2.01 16.43 -1.10
C PRO A 194 1.26 15.32 -1.84
N PRO A 195 0.29 15.67 -2.71
CA PRO A 195 -0.23 14.72 -3.66
C PRO A 195 0.94 14.04 -4.37
N HIS A 196 0.84 12.72 -4.59
CA HIS A 196 1.87 11.95 -5.31
C HIS A 196 2.34 12.77 -6.51
N PRO A 197 3.65 12.88 -6.81
CA PRO A 197 4.30 13.93 -7.62
C PRO A 197 3.76 14.24 -9.04
N ARG A 198 2.56 13.76 -9.36
CA ARG A 198 1.62 14.28 -10.34
C ARG A 198 0.38 15.01 -9.77
N PRO A 199 0.45 16.06 -8.94
CA PRO A 199 -0.59 17.08 -8.98
C PRO A 199 -0.29 17.98 -10.18
N LYS A 200 -0.90 17.71 -11.34
CA LYS A 200 -1.02 18.78 -12.34
C LYS A 200 -1.99 19.81 -11.76
N THR A 201 -1.48 20.99 -11.41
CA THR A 201 -2.27 22.22 -11.33
C THR A 201 -3.01 22.47 -12.62
#